data_AF-A0A2H6F6W1-F1
#
_entry.id   AF-A0A2H6F6W1-F1
#
_cell.length_a   1.000
_cell.length_b   1.000
_cell.length_c   1.000
_cell.angle_alpha   90.00
_cell.angle_beta   90.00
_cell.angle_gamma   90.00
#
_symmetry.space_group_name_H-M   'P 1'
#
loop_
_entity.id
_entity.type
_entity.pdbx_description
1 polymer ?
#
loop_
_entity_poly.entity_id
_entity_poly.type
_entity_poly.pdbx_seq_one_letter_code
_entity_poly.pdbx_strand_id
1 'polypeptide(L)'
;MKKIKQRNGRLPLLLITAILTLCAGFLIVGCGTDPVLKVKDVNKGAYAVDFNNCPGDYCYGNSATDPILDISDKEITFEAMVKKNTGTAVTGAVFSRLNTSSGAVLYVKDDEPTFAMRVGWIDAANPDATSTASYIVGSNFTLVQDAWTHIAGVIANTAHTHTAILDCTTTVMAETPHLDIYVNGDFKNCNTTWGYDVGGVTDPATGPQYADSPGSNKVYLGKIEDSTDANCVDPTTDSECNTLDSTIYQNTNLNAVVDELRLWTTARTAAQISECKDKELGISGGNCYRGDSNLAVYYRLNEGTANLTTDFSGNGFGGTFYYTDSAGAEHSWDASWVAGNGVTGAD
;
A
#
# COMPACT_ATOMS: atom_id res chain seq x y z
N MET A 1 -80.66 6.99 -1.21
CA MET A 1 -79.60 7.72 -1.97
C MET A 1 -78.92 8.73 -1.04
N LYS A 2 -77.66 8.50 -0.64
CA LYS A 2 -76.83 9.49 0.08
C LYS A 2 -75.44 9.50 -0.57
N LYS A 3 -75.04 10.68 -1.07
CA LYS A 3 -73.87 10.92 -1.92
C LYS A 3 -72.56 10.78 -1.11
N ILE A 4 -71.63 9.96 -1.59
CA ILE A 4 -70.24 9.91 -1.09
C ILE A 4 -69.50 11.12 -1.67
N LYS A 5 -68.97 11.95 -0.78
CA LYS A 5 -68.26 13.20 -1.10
C LYS A 5 -66.79 12.87 -1.40
N GLN A 6 -66.40 13.01 -2.66
CA GLN A 6 -65.02 12.86 -3.12
C GLN A 6 -64.14 13.95 -2.48
N ARG A 7 -63.10 13.55 -1.73
CA ARG A 7 -62.20 14.48 -1.03
C ARG A 7 -61.00 14.79 -1.93
N ASN A 8 -60.86 16.07 -2.31
CA ASN A 8 -59.86 16.62 -3.21
C ASN A 8 -58.39 16.27 -2.86
N GLY A 9 -57.77 15.39 -3.65
CA GLY A 9 -56.66 15.69 -4.57
C GLY A 9 -55.41 16.49 -4.16
N ARG A 10 -55.12 16.77 -2.88
CA ARG A 10 -53.89 17.52 -2.50
C ARG A 10 -52.86 16.76 -1.67
N LEU A 11 -53.20 15.57 -1.18
CA LEU A 11 -52.29 14.76 -0.37
C LEU A 11 -51.18 14.03 -1.17
N PRO A 12 -51.38 13.55 -2.41
CA PRO A 12 -50.30 12.84 -3.11
C PRO A 12 -49.21 13.79 -3.64
N LEU A 13 -49.55 15.05 -3.96
CA LEU A 13 -48.57 16.01 -4.51
C LEU A 13 -47.55 16.46 -3.46
N LEU A 14 -47.99 16.71 -2.22
CA LEU A 14 -47.10 17.08 -1.12
C LEU A 14 -46.17 15.93 -0.71
N LEU A 15 -46.65 14.68 -0.76
CA LEU A 15 -45.84 13.50 -0.46
C LEU A 15 -44.77 13.25 -1.54
N ILE A 16 -45.14 13.40 -2.82
CA ILE A 16 -44.22 13.22 -3.94
C ILE A 16 -43.16 14.33 -3.96
N THR A 17 -43.54 15.58 -3.65
CA THR A 17 -42.59 16.70 -3.59
C THR A 17 -41.61 16.52 -2.43
N ALA A 18 -42.09 16.06 -1.26
CA ALA A 18 -41.23 15.78 -0.10
C ALA A 18 -40.23 14.65 -0.37
N ILE A 19 -40.65 13.57 -1.05
CA ILE A 19 -39.76 12.47 -1.45
C ILE A 19 -38.72 12.95 -2.48
N LEU A 20 -39.12 13.76 -3.47
CA LEU A 20 -38.18 14.32 -4.44
C LEU A 20 -37.16 15.27 -3.81
N THR A 21 -37.55 16.09 -2.83
CA THR A 21 -36.61 16.93 -2.08
C THR A 21 -35.72 16.14 -1.13
N LEU A 22 -36.21 15.01 -0.58
CA LEU A 22 -35.38 14.11 0.23
C LEU A 22 -34.36 13.36 -0.64
N CYS A 23 -34.77 12.92 -1.84
CA CYS A 23 -33.88 12.29 -2.82
C CYS A 23 -32.88 13.29 -3.43
N ALA A 24 -33.28 14.55 -3.65
CA ALA A 24 -32.36 15.60 -4.08
C ALA A 24 -31.41 16.05 -2.96
N GLY A 25 -31.86 16.04 -1.70
CA GLY A 25 -31.02 16.29 -0.53
C GLY A 25 -29.93 15.22 -0.34
N PHE A 26 -30.24 13.95 -0.64
CA PHE A 26 -29.25 12.86 -0.65
C PHE A 26 -28.26 12.92 -1.81
N LEU A 27 -28.53 13.70 -2.86
CA LEU A 27 -27.60 13.89 -3.99
C LEU A 27 -26.64 15.08 -3.80
N ILE A 28 -26.88 15.95 -2.81
CA ILE A 28 -26.08 17.17 -2.60
C ILE A 28 -25.12 17.02 -1.40
N VAL A 29 -25.27 15.98 -0.57
CA VAL A 29 -24.29 15.63 0.46
C VAL A 29 -23.19 14.76 -0.17
N GLY A 30 -22.11 15.41 -0.63
CA GLY A 30 -20.77 14.81 -0.58
C GLY A 30 -20.22 14.10 -1.83
N CYS A 31 -20.58 14.48 -3.06
CA CYS A 31 -19.68 14.22 -4.20
C CYS A 31 -18.65 15.34 -4.29
N GLY A 32 -17.64 15.32 -3.41
CA GLY A 32 -16.43 16.10 -3.64
C GLY A 32 -15.77 15.63 -4.94
N THR A 33 -15.89 16.39 -6.02
CA THR A 33 -15.37 16.03 -7.35
C THR A 33 -13.87 16.27 -7.49
N ASP A 34 -13.30 16.97 -6.52
CA ASP A 34 -11.92 17.44 -6.55
C ASP A 34 -11.08 16.71 -5.49
N PRO A 35 -9.80 16.42 -5.77
CA PRO A 35 -8.86 15.91 -4.77
C PRO A 35 -8.88 16.78 -3.52
N VAL A 36 -9.29 16.24 -2.37
CA VAL A 36 -9.24 16.97 -1.11
C VAL A 36 -7.77 17.07 -0.71
N LEU A 37 -7.21 18.29 -0.80
CA LEU A 37 -5.88 18.61 -0.26
C LEU A 37 -5.87 18.24 1.23
N LYS A 38 -4.97 17.34 1.63
CA LYS A 38 -4.58 17.18 3.03
C LYS A 38 -3.67 18.37 3.35
N VAL A 39 -4.25 19.55 3.53
CA VAL A 39 -3.51 20.74 3.98
C VAL A 39 -2.78 20.35 5.26
N LYS A 40 -1.53 20.81 5.39
CA LYS A 40 -0.59 20.55 6.49
C LYS A 40 -1.08 21.00 7.89
N ASP A 41 -2.36 21.34 8.05
CA ASP A 41 -2.94 21.81 9.31
C ASP A 41 -4.03 20.85 9.82
N VAL A 42 -3.61 20.07 10.83
CA VAL A 42 -4.37 19.54 11.96
C VAL A 42 -5.45 18.48 11.66
N ASN A 43 -5.04 17.22 11.83
CA ASN A 43 -5.88 16.03 12.03
C ASN A 43 -6.67 15.46 10.84
N LYS A 44 -5.94 14.88 9.89
CA LYS A 44 -6.35 13.58 9.31
C LYS A 44 -5.72 12.38 10.02
N GLY A 45 -5.34 12.55 11.29
CA GLY A 45 -5.28 11.46 12.27
C GLY A 45 -6.67 10.96 12.68
N ALA A 46 -7.70 11.27 11.89
CA ALA A 46 -8.97 10.59 11.91
C ALA A 46 -8.90 9.48 10.88
N TYR A 47 -9.10 8.24 11.31
CA TYR A 47 -9.40 7.10 10.46
C TYR A 47 -8.21 6.49 9.71
N ALA A 48 -6.96 6.88 9.98
CA ALA A 48 -5.79 6.08 9.61
C ALA A 48 -5.67 4.81 10.48
N VAL A 49 -4.88 3.82 10.06
CA VAL A 49 -4.67 2.59 10.83
C VAL A 49 -3.39 2.69 11.67
N ASP A 50 -3.51 2.58 13.00
CA ASP A 50 -2.35 2.56 13.90
C ASP A 50 -1.95 1.13 14.28
N PHE A 51 -0.85 0.65 13.69
CA PHE A 51 -0.32 -0.66 13.99
C PHE A 51 0.34 -0.76 15.38
N ASN A 52 0.63 0.36 16.05
CA ASN A 52 1.13 0.33 17.44
C ASN A 52 0.04 -0.04 18.44
N ASN A 53 -1.23 0.10 18.04
CA ASN A 53 -2.37 -0.29 18.87
C ASN A 53 -2.88 -1.68 18.47
N CYS A 54 -1.97 -2.58 18.12
CA CYS A 54 -2.27 -3.98 17.84
C CYS A 54 -2.77 -4.69 19.11
N PRO A 55 -3.95 -5.33 19.12
CA PRO A 55 -4.45 -6.06 20.29
C PRO A 55 -3.76 -7.41 20.51
N GLY A 56 -2.95 -7.87 19.57
CA GLY A 56 -2.23 -9.15 19.64
C GLY A 56 -0.73 -9.01 19.38
N ASP A 57 -0.10 -10.14 19.08
CA ASP A 57 1.34 -10.22 18.84
C ASP A 57 1.72 -9.82 17.43
N TYR A 58 0.79 -9.91 16.45
CA TYR A 58 1.03 -9.51 15.08
C TYR A 58 -0.23 -8.92 14.46
N CYS A 59 -0.16 -7.78 13.78
CA CYS A 59 -1.31 -7.14 13.13
C CYS A 59 -1.06 -6.85 11.65
N TYR A 60 -2.05 -7.14 10.82
CA TYR A 60 -1.96 -6.96 9.38
C TYR A 60 -3.31 -6.77 8.70
N GLY A 61 -3.28 -6.30 7.46
CA GLY A 61 -4.39 -6.36 6.52
C GLY A 61 -4.02 -7.21 5.31
N ASN A 62 -5.01 -7.82 4.68
CA ASN A 62 -4.84 -8.40 3.34
C ASN A 62 -6.06 -8.17 2.47
N SER A 63 -5.87 -8.19 1.15
CA SER A 63 -6.98 -8.20 0.20
C SER A 63 -7.64 -9.57 0.12
N ALA A 64 -8.85 -9.58 -0.44
CA ALA A 64 -9.44 -10.81 -0.98
C ALA A 64 -8.51 -11.48 -2.01
N THR A 65 -8.74 -12.78 -2.26
CA THR A 65 -7.93 -13.63 -3.16
C THR A 65 -8.30 -13.51 -4.64
N ASP A 66 -9.32 -12.73 -5.00
CA ASP A 66 -9.81 -12.55 -6.36
C ASP A 66 -10.34 -11.11 -6.50
N PRO A 67 -9.95 -10.34 -7.53
CA PRO A 67 -9.17 -10.74 -8.73
C PRO A 67 -7.67 -10.95 -8.51
N ILE A 68 -7.00 -11.49 -9.54
CA ILE A 68 -5.53 -11.63 -9.57
C ILE A 68 -4.93 -10.28 -9.89
N LEU A 69 -4.05 -9.78 -9.02
CA LEU A 69 -3.22 -8.63 -9.32
C LEU A 69 -1.88 -9.08 -9.93
N ASP A 70 -1.77 -9.16 -11.24
CA ASP A 70 -0.50 -9.51 -11.88
C ASP A 70 0.44 -8.30 -11.95
N ILE A 71 1.65 -8.43 -11.38
CA ILE A 71 2.73 -7.43 -11.44
C ILE A 71 3.92 -7.90 -12.28
N SER A 72 3.89 -9.13 -12.81
CA SER A 72 4.98 -9.68 -13.64
C SER A 72 5.19 -8.82 -14.87
N ASP A 73 6.46 -8.54 -15.19
CA ASP A 73 6.87 -7.77 -16.36
C ASP A 73 6.24 -6.36 -16.43
N LYS A 74 5.92 -5.77 -15.28
CA LYS A 74 5.34 -4.41 -15.20
C LYS A 74 6.24 -3.46 -14.45
N GLU A 75 6.28 -2.23 -14.95
CA GLU A 75 6.58 -1.11 -14.07
C GLU A 75 5.54 -1.05 -12.95
N ILE A 76 5.97 -0.68 -11.75
CA ILE A 76 5.07 -0.60 -10.60
C ILE A 76 5.42 0.61 -9.75
N THR A 77 4.41 1.14 -9.06
CA THR A 77 4.62 2.11 -7.98
C THR A 77 3.82 1.70 -6.76
N PHE A 78 4.51 1.45 -5.65
CA PHE A 78 3.90 1.37 -4.33
C PHE A 78 4.02 2.73 -3.67
N GLU A 79 2.94 3.27 -3.10
CA GLU A 79 2.99 4.51 -2.33
C GLU A 79 2.11 4.45 -1.08
N ALA A 80 2.53 5.18 -0.05
CA ALA A 80 1.90 5.19 1.27
C ALA A 80 2.19 6.50 2.01
N MET A 81 1.27 6.92 2.87
CA MET A 81 1.54 7.86 3.96
C MET A 81 1.87 7.07 5.23
N VAL A 82 3.00 7.40 5.86
CA VAL A 82 3.48 6.75 7.08
C VAL A 82 3.78 7.82 8.14
N LYS A 83 3.37 7.57 9.37
CA LYS A 83 3.71 8.40 10.53
C LYS A 83 4.32 7.55 11.64
N LYS A 84 5.53 7.94 12.03
CA LYS A 84 6.17 7.51 13.28
C LYS A 84 5.48 8.21 14.45
N ASN A 85 4.52 7.58 15.10
CA ASN A 85 3.77 8.14 16.23
C ASN A 85 4.34 7.74 17.61
N THR A 86 5.42 6.96 17.65
CA THR A 86 6.11 6.58 18.89
C THR A 86 7.60 6.92 18.82
N GLY A 87 8.30 6.85 19.96
CA GLY A 87 9.76 7.07 20.01
C GLY A 87 10.58 5.89 19.47
N THR A 88 9.96 4.72 19.28
CA THR A 88 10.62 3.52 18.76
C THR A 88 10.89 3.70 17.26
N ALA A 89 12.05 3.24 16.79
CA ALA A 89 12.36 3.26 15.37
C ALA A 89 11.33 2.42 14.61
N VAL A 90 10.83 2.94 13.49
CA VAL A 90 9.85 2.24 12.66
C VAL A 90 10.55 1.15 11.85
N THR A 91 10.06 -0.08 11.96
CA THR A 91 10.49 -1.22 11.17
C THR A 91 9.26 -2.05 10.79
N GLY A 92 9.20 -2.56 9.55
CA GLY A 92 8.15 -3.47 9.11
C GLY A 92 7.64 -3.16 7.70
N ALA A 93 6.94 -4.13 7.11
CA ALA A 93 6.34 -3.99 5.80
C ALA A 93 5.14 -3.02 5.86
N VAL A 94 5.11 -2.02 4.98
CA VAL A 94 4.00 -1.06 4.91
C VAL A 94 2.95 -1.55 3.93
N PHE A 95 3.38 -1.83 2.70
CA PHE A 95 2.50 -2.32 1.64
C PHE A 95 3.25 -3.30 0.76
N SER A 96 2.71 -4.50 0.60
CA SER A 96 3.43 -5.63 0.06
C SER A 96 2.59 -6.41 -0.93
N ARG A 97 3.21 -6.79 -2.04
CA ARG A 97 2.82 -7.95 -2.85
C ARG A 97 4.06 -8.80 -3.04
N LEU A 98 4.53 -9.37 -1.95
CA LEU A 98 5.77 -10.13 -1.86
C LEU A 98 5.50 -11.42 -1.09
N ASN A 99 5.99 -12.54 -1.60
CA ASN A 99 6.10 -13.79 -0.87
C ASN A 99 7.58 -14.16 -0.67
N THR A 100 7.84 -15.41 -0.28
CA THR A 100 9.19 -15.95 -0.11
C THR A 100 10.09 -15.82 -1.33
N SER A 101 9.54 -15.89 -2.54
CA SER A 101 10.35 -16.10 -3.75
C SER A 101 10.21 -14.99 -4.79
N SER A 102 9.11 -14.25 -4.77
CA SER A 102 8.79 -13.26 -5.80
C SER A 102 7.91 -12.14 -5.29
N GLY A 103 8.05 -10.97 -5.92
CA GLY A 103 7.17 -9.83 -5.73
C GLY A 103 7.89 -8.53 -5.39
N ALA A 104 7.16 -7.59 -4.79
CA ALA A 104 7.69 -6.31 -4.35
C ALA A 104 7.07 -5.83 -3.03
N VAL A 105 7.82 -5.05 -2.27
CA VAL A 105 7.38 -4.51 -0.98
C VAL A 105 7.94 -3.10 -0.74
N LEU A 106 7.07 -2.23 -0.27
CA LEU A 106 7.41 -0.96 0.35
C LEU A 106 7.40 -1.13 1.86
N TYR A 107 8.51 -0.77 2.51
CA TYR A 107 8.71 -0.97 3.93
C TYR A 107 9.52 0.15 4.57
N VAL A 108 9.63 0.10 5.88
CA VAL A 108 10.55 0.96 6.64
C VAL A 108 11.45 0.04 7.47
N LYS A 109 12.72 0.40 7.60
CA LYS A 109 13.68 -0.29 8.45
C LYS A 109 14.47 0.73 9.26
N ASP A 110 14.38 0.65 10.58
CA ASP A 110 15.11 1.55 11.49
C ASP A 110 14.88 3.03 11.13
N ASP A 111 13.62 3.40 10.91
CA ASP A 111 13.17 4.72 10.42
C ASP A 111 13.55 5.06 8.96
N GLU A 112 14.14 4.16 8.18
CA GLU A 112 14.48 4.40 6.78
C GLU A 112 13.43 3.79 5.81
N PRO A 113 12.69 4.63 5.04
CA PRO A 113 11.88 4.15 3.94
C PRO A 113 12.73 3.38 2.93
N THR A 114 12.26 2.19 2.58
CA THR A 114 12.99 1.25 1.72
C THR A 114 12.01 0.56 0.78
N PHE A 115 12.46 0.28 -0.43
CA PHE A 115 11.70 -0.46 -1.43
C PHE A 115 12.52 -1.64 -1.92
N ALA A 116 11.86 -2.79 -2.08
CA ALA A 116 12.54 -3.98 -2.56
C ALA A 116 11.65 -4.79 -3.48
N MET A 117 12.32 -5.59 -4.31
CA MET A 117 11.70 -6.61 -5.12
C MET A 117 12.47 -7.92 -5.02
N ARG A 118 11.77 -9.01 -5.36
CA ARG A 118 12.33 -10.34 -5.51
C ARG A 118 12.00 -10.93 -6.86
N VAL A 119 12.99 -11.64 -7.39
CA VAL A 119 12.87 -12.45 -8.60
C VAL A 119 13.20 -13.89 -8.22
N GLY A 120 12.32 -14.81 -8.58
CA GLY A 120 12.50 -16.22 -8.31
C GLY A 120 13.13 -16.89 -9.53
N TRP A 121 14.11 -17.76 -9.32
CA TRP A 121 14.57 -18.66 -10.39
C TRP A 121 14.74 -20.08 -9.89
N ILE A 122 14.67 -20.98 -10.87
CA ILE A 122 14.96 -22.39 -10.68
C ILE A 122 16.44 -22.57 -11.02
N ASP A 123 17.22 -23.12 -10.08
CA ASP A 123 18.61 -23.48 -10.36
C ASP A 123 18.65 -24.57 -11.45
N ALA A 124 19.34 -24.31 -12.56
CA ALA A 124 19.48 -25.27 -13.65
C ALA A 124 20.23 -26.55 -13.23
N ALA A 125 21.11 -26.47 -12.22
CA ALA A 125 21.82 -27.61 -11.65
C ALA A 125 21.01 -28.35 -10.58
N ASN A 126 20.03 -27.69 -9.97
CA ASN A 126 19.11 -28.27 -8.98
C ASN A 126 17.69 -27.71 -9.20
N PRO A 127 16.87 -28.34 -10.05
CA PRO A 127 15.55 -27.81 -10.40
C PRO A 127 14.56 -27.81 -9.23
N ASP A 128 14.91 -28.45 -8.11
CA ASP A 128 14.16 -28.43 -6.86
C ASP A 128 14.59 -27.29 -5.93
N ALA A 129 15.72 -26.61 -6.22
CA ALA A 129 16.13 -25.39 -5.52
C ALA A 129 15.54 -24.17 -6.22
N THR A 130 14.60 -23.52 -5.53
CA THR A 130 14.19 -22.15 -5.86
C THR A 130 15.16 -21.19 -5.18
N SER A 131 15.85 -20.40 -5.99
CA SER A 131 16.71 -19.32 -5.51
C SER A 131 16.03 -17.99 -5.77
N THR A 132 16.43 -16.97 -5.02
CA THR A 132 15.77 -15.68 -5.06
C THR A 132 16.78 -14.55 -4.89
N ALA A 133 16.74 -13.57 -5.80
CA ALA A 133 17.50 -12.33 -5.68
C ALA A 133 16.60 -11.33 -5.01
N SER A 134 17.18 -10.58 -4.06
CA SER A 134 16.53 -9.41 -3.49
C SER A 134 17.26 -8.17 -3.99
N TYR A 135 16.52 -7.29 -4.65
CA TYR A 135 17.03 -5.98 -5.05
C TYR A 135 16.38 -4.94 -4.14
N ILE A 136 17.19 -4.10 -3.51
CA ILE A 136 16.77 -3.24 -2.41
C ILE A 136 17.30 -1.83 -2.64
N VAL A 137 16.45 -0.82 -2.48
CA VAL A 137 16.85 0.58 -2.48
C VAL A 137 16.40 1.26 -1.19
N GLY A 138 17.37 1.70 -0.39
CA GLY A 138 17.17 2.54 0.79
C GLY A 138 17.13 4.02 0.41
N SER A 139 16.25 4.78 1.05
CA SER A 139 16.08 6.20 0.77
C SER A 139 17.15 7.11 1.39
N ASN A 140 17.97 6.61 2.32
CA ASN A 140 18.87 7.42 3.15
C ASN A 140 18.14 8.57 3.89
N PHE A 141 16.84 8.43 4.09
CA PHE A 141 16.00 9.39 4.80
C PHE A 141 15.53 8.79 6.13
N THR A 142 15.61 9.54 7.22
CA THR A 142 15.10 9.10 8.52
C THR A 142 13.73 9.71 8.80
N LEU A 143 12.75 8.87 9.11
CA LEU A 143 11.41 9.31 9.53
C LEU A 143 11.51 10.21 10.77
N VAL A 144 10.75 11.30 10.74
CA VAL A 144 10.65 12.23 11.86
C VAL A 144 9.46 11.84 12.71
N GLN A 145 9.68 11.74 14.03
CA GLN A 145 8.60 11.45 14.97
C GLN A 145 7.49 12.51 14.88
N ASP A 146 6.25 12.03 14.94
CA ASP A 146 5.01 12.79 14.85
C ASP A 146 4.78 13.56 13.55
N ALA A 147 5.57 13.28 12.50
CA ALA A 147 5.39 13.82 11.17
C ALA A 147 4.86 12.75 10.20
N TRP A 148 3.84 13.14 9.42
CA TRP A 148 3.44 12.37 8.25
C TRP A 148 4.50 12.48 7.17
N THR A 149 4.88 11.33 6.61
CA THR A 149 5.85 11.21 5.53
C THR A 149 5.24 10.37 4.41
N HIS A 150 5.21 10.92 3.20
CA HIS A 150 4.88 10.13 2.02
C HIS A 150 6.10 9.33 1.59
N ILE A 151 5.92 8.05 1.31
CA ILE A 151 6.97 7.16 0.79
C ILE A 151 6.46 6.47 -0.46
N ALA A 152 7.32 6.33 -1.48
CA ALA A 152 6.99 5.58 -2.67
C ALA A 152 8.20 4.86 -3.25
N GLY A 153 7.99 3.61 -3.65
CA GLY A 153 8.97 2.79 -4.35
C GLY A 153 8.48 2.48 -5.76
N VAL A 154 9.39 2.56 -6.74
CA VAL A 154 9.04 2.43 -8.16
C VAL A 154 9.97 1.43 -8.83
N ILE A 155 9.41 0.55 -9.67
CA ILE A 155 10.18 -0.19 -10.68
C ILE A 155 9.96 0.50 -12.02
N ALA A 156 11.05 0.95 -12.63
CA ALA A 156 11.06 1.93 -13.71
C ALA A 156 11.74 1.39 -14.97
N ASN A 157 11.13 1.58 -16.14
CA ASN A 157 11.68 1.17 -17.44
C ASN A 157 12.16 2.34 -18.30
N THR A 158 11.92 3.57 -17.87
CA THR A 158 12.42 4.78 -18.53
C THR A 158 13.42 5.42 -17.62
N ALA A 159 14.48 6.02 -18.17
CA ALA A 159 15.45 6.72 -17.34
C ALA A 159 14.77 7.88 -16.57
N HIS A 160 14.87 7.85 -15.24
CA HIS A 160 14.49 8.96 -14.38
C HIS A 160 15.71 9.88 -14.24
N THR A 161 15.56 11.18 -14.50
CA THR A 161 16.71 12.10 -14.46
C THR A 161 16.84 12.77 -13.11
N HIS A 162 17.91 12.48 -12.39
CA HIS A 162 18.39 13.28 -11.27
C HIS A 162 19.90 13.47 -11.36
N THR A 163 20.46 14.27 -10.44
CA THR A 163 21.92 14.38 -10.32
C THR A 163 22.46 13.08 -9.74
N ALA A 164 23.38 12.42 -10.43
CA ALA A 164 23.95 11.15 -9.99
C ALA A 164 24.52 11.25 -8.55
N ILE A 165 24.23 10.23 -7.76
CA ILE A 165 24.75 10.05 -6.40
C ILE A 165 25.51 8.72 -6.32
N LEU A 166 26.12 8.41 -5.17
CA LEU A 166 27.01 7.25 -5.03
C LEU A 166 26.34 5.93 -5.42
N ASP A 167 25.14 5.68 -4.91
CA ASP A 167 24.40 4.42 -5.12
C ASP A 167 23.60 4.43 -6.43
N CYS A 168 23.34 5.63 -6.96
CA CYS A 168 22.52 5.82 -8.14
C CYS A 168 23.27 6.63 -9.22
N THR A 169 24.01 5.88 -10.04
CA THR A 169 24.82 6.43 -11.14
C THR A 169 23.98 6.61 -12.41
N THR A 170 24.52 7.33 -13.39
CA THR A 170 23.90 7.45 -14.73
C THR A 170 23.73 6.12 -15.44
N THR A 171 24.53 5.10 -15.08
CA THR A 171 24.38 3.75 -15.63
C THR A 171 23.15 3.08 -15.04
N VAL A 172 22.99 3.10 -13.71
CA VAL A 172 21.84 2.49 -13.03
C VAL A 172 20.54 3.17 -13.47
N MET A 173 20.51 4.50 -13.54
CA MET A 173 19.34 5.25 -14.06
C MET A 173 18.97 4.88 -15.50
N ALA A 174 19.89 4.34 -16.29
CA ALA A 174 19.66 3.95 -17.68
C ALA A 174 19.25 2.47 -17.82
N GLU A 175 19.29 1.69 -16.74
CA GLU A 175 18.85 0.30 -16.74
C GLU A 175 17.33 0.21 -16.91
N THR A 176 16.89 -0.86 -17.58
CA THR A 176 15.48 -1.10 -17.87
C THR A 176 15.12 -2.54 -17.52
N PRO A 177 14.50 -2.81 -16.35
CA PRO A 177 14.12 -1.83 -15.33
C PRO A 177 15.23 -1.47 -14.31
N HIS A 178 14.96 -0.49 -13.45
CA HIS A 178 15.70 -0.19 -12.20
C HIS A 178 14.72 0.12 -11.06
N LEU A 179 15.22 0.21 -9.82
CA LEU A 179 14.44 0.63 -8.65
C LEU A 179 14.65 2.11 -8.37
N ASP A 180 13.60 2.84 -8.06
CA ASP A 180 13.67 4.18 -7.46
C ASP A 180 12.95 4.21 -6.10
N ILE A 181 13.36 5.15 -5.25
CA ILE A 181 12.63 5.51 -4.03
C ILE A 181 12.47 7.02 -3.89
N TYR A 182 11.25 7.42 -3.51
CA TYR A 182 10.83 8.79 -3.32
C TYR A 182 10.32 8.98 -1.90
N VAL A 183 10.67 10.12 -1.30
CA VAL A 183 10.16 10.53 0.01
C VAL A 183 9.65 11.95 -0.07
N ASN A 184 8.40 12.16 0.36
CA ASN A 184 7.69 13.43 0.25
C ASN A 184 7.64 13.97 -1.19
N GLY A 185 7.56 13.07 -2.18
CA GLY A 185 7.50 13.42 -3.60
C GLY A 185 8.85 13.72 -4.24
N ASP A 186 9.92 13.79 -3.44
CA ASP A 186 11.27 14.01 -3.94
C ASP A 186 11.97 12.67 -4.14
N PHE A 187 12.64 12.54 -5.29
CA PHE A 187 13.56 11.42 -5.53
C PHE A 187 14.64 11.36 -4.45
N LYS A 188 14.98 10.17 -3.97
CA LYS A 188 16.02 9.96 -2.96
C LYS A 188 17.15 9.07 -3.43
N ASN A 189 16.83 7.90 -3.99
CA ASN A 189 17.85 6.95 -4.41
C ASN A 189 17.31 6.02 -5.50
N CYS A 190 18.22 5.32 -6.17
CA CYS A 190 17.90 4.23 -7.09
C CYS A 190 18.83 3.04 -6.86
N ASN A 191 18.47 1.86 -7.36
CA ASN A 191 19.37 0.70 -7.40
C ASN A 191 19.07 -0.19 -8.61
N THR A 192 20.02 -1.06 -8.95
CA THR A 192 19.89 -2.04 -10.01
C THR A 192 18.90 -3.16 -9.67
N THR A 193 18.35 -3.81 -10.69
CA THR A 193 17.53 -5.03 -10.56
C THR A 193 18.20 -6.27 -11.17
N TRP A 194 19.54 -6.28 -11.23
CA TRP A 194 20.33 -7.43 -11.65
C TRP A 194 21.73 -7.45 -11.04
N GLY A 195 22.43 -8.56 -11.20
CA GLY A 195 23.84 -8.72 -10.82
C GLY A 195 24.07 -8.83 -9.32
N TYR A 196 23.04 -9.24 -8.56
CA TYR A 196 23.15 -9.39 -7.11
C TYR A 196 23.90 -10.68 -6.75
N ASP A 197 24.94 -10.56 -5.92
CA ASP A 197 25.68 -11.67 -5.33
C ASP A 197 25.46 -11.65 -3.82
N VAL A 198 24.60 -12.53 -3.28
CA VAL A 198 24.49 -12.75 -1.83
C VAL A 198 24.86 -14.16 -1.45
N GLY A 199 25.76 -14.26 -0.47
CA GLY A 199 26.16 -15.55 0.11
C GLY A 199 26.85 -16.51 -0.86
N GLY A 200 27.33 -16.02 -2.02
CA GLY A 200 27.91 -16.86 -3.08
C GLY A 200 26.88 -17.48 -4.04
N VAL A 201 25.61 -17.08 -3.96
CA VAL A 201 24.61 -17.34 -4.99
C VAL A 201 24.63 -16.16 -5.95
N THR A 202 25.18 -16.39 -7.14
CA THR A 202 25.21 -15.39 -8.21
C THR A 202 23.87 -15.38 -8.92
N ASP A 203 23.25 -14.21 -8.96
CA ASP A 203 22.11 -13.94 -9.83
C ASP A 203 22.43 -14.38 -11.27
N PRO A 204 21.70 -15.37 -11.82
CA PRO A 204 21.94 -15.86 -13.18
C PRO A 204 21.39 -14.90 -14.25
N ALA A 205 20.72 -13.81 -13.87
CA ALA A 205 20.21 -12.84 -14.81
C ALA A 205 21.34 -12.26 -15.67
N THR A 206 21.06 -12.16 -16.96
CA THR A 206 22.00 -11.58 -17.94
C THR A 206 21.74 -10.08 -18.17
N GLY A 207 20.82 -9.50 -17.41
CA GLY A 207 20.44 -8.10 -17.45
C GLY A 207 19.29 -7.79 -16.47
N PRO A 208 18.87 -6.50 -16.39
CA PRO A 208 17.83 -6.04 -15.47
C PRO A 208 16.50 -6.76 -15.61
N GLN A 209 15.79 -6.95 -14.50
CA GLN A 209 14.54 -7.72 -14.43
C GLN A 209 13.43 -7.01 -13.66
N TYR A 210 12.19 -7.29 -14.03
CA TYR A 210 11.01 -6.88 -13.28
C TYR A 210 10.73 -7.80 -12.09
N ALA A 211 9.90 -7.34 -11.15
CA ALA A 211 9.40 -8.20 -10.10
C ALA A 211 8.51 -9.29 -10.68
N ASP A 212 8.73 -10.54 -10.25
CA ASP A 212 7.82 -11.63 -10.54
C ASP A 212 6.54 -11.48 -9.71
N SER A 213 5.39 -11.89 -10.25
CA SER A 213 4.20 -12.05 -9.45
C SER A 213 4.38 -13.16 -8.41
N PRO A 214 4.12 -12.89 -7.11
CA PRO A 214 3.87 -13.97 -6.17
C PRO A 214 2.71 -14.84 -6.63
N GLY A 215 2.77 -16.13 -6.29
CA GLY A 215 1.71 -17.09 -6.59
C GLY A 215 0.38 -16.79 -5.88
N SER A 216 0.39 -15.86 -4.92
CA SER A 216 -0.84 -15.36 -4.31
C SER A 216 -1.40 -14.14 -5.02
N ASN A 217 -2.71 -14.04 -4.95
CA ASN A 217 -3.47 -12.93 -5.53
C ASN A 217 -3.68 -11.80 -4.54
N LYS A 218 -2.93 -11.78 -3.43
CA LYS A 218 -3.15 -10.86 -2.33
C LYS A 218 -2.16 -9.70 -2.34
N VAL A 219 -2.65 -8.56 -1.88
CA VAL A 219 -1.81 -7.49 -1.34
C VAL A 219 -1.93 -7.50 0.18
N TYR A 220 -0.85 -7.13 0.86
CA TYR A 220 -0.71 -7.17 2.30
C TYR A 220 -0.31 -5.81 2.85
N LEU A 221 -0.86 -5.47 4.02
CA LEU A 221 -0.59 -4.25 4.77
C LEU A 221 -0.02 -4.67 6.11
N GLY A 222 1.10 -4.08 6.54
CA GLY A 222 1.73 -4.46 7.81
C GLY A 222 2.48 -5.80 7.79
N LYS A 223 2.43 -6.56 6.69
CA LYS A 223 3.09 -7.88 6.55
C LYS A 223 3.64 -8.17 5.15
N ILE A 224 4.50 -9.18 5.09
CA ILE A 224 4.84 -9.92 3.87
C ILE A 224 3.99 -11.21 3.88
N GLU A 225 3.68 -11.76 2.71
CA GLU A 225 2.96 -13.03 2.65
C GLU A 225 3.73 -14.17 3.35
N ASP A 226 2.99 -15.00 4.08
CA ASP A 226 3.53 -16.19 4.74
C ASP A 226 3.90 -17.26 3.70
N SER A 227 4.98 -18.00 3.94
CA SER A 227 5.28 -19.19 3.15
C SER A 227 4.21 -20.26 3.36
N THR A 228 3.79 -20.96 2.29
CA THR A 228 3.04 -22.22 2.42
C THR A 228 3.93 -23.38 2.86
N ASP A 229 5.24 -23.18 2.94
CA ASP A 229 6.16 -24.20 3.45
C ASP A 229 5.97 -24.34 4.96
N ALA A 230 5.48 -25.51 5.38
CA ALA A 230 5.17 -25.84 6.76
C ALA A 230 6.39 -25.81 7.69
N ASN A 231 7.59 -25.64 7.15
CA ASN A 231 8.82 -25.43 7.93
C ASN A 231 8.99 -23.97 8.36
N CYS A 232 8.30 -23.02 7.72
CA CYS A 232 8.42 -21.59 8.03
C CYS A 232 7.54 -21.10 9.20
N VAL A 233 7.58 -21.82 10.31
CA VAL A 233 6.71 -21.56 11.48
C VAL A 233 7.45 -20.82 12.60
N ASP A 234 8.78 -20.66 12.51
CA ASP A 234 9.57 -19.99 13.55
C ASP A 234 10.77 -19.19 12.99
N PRO A 235 10.73 -17.85 13.02
CA PRO A 235 11.81 -17.00 12.53
C PRO A 235 13.09 -17.05 13.39
N THR A 236 13.06 -17.69 14.56
CA THR A 236 14.23 -17.78 15.46
C THR A 236 15.09 -19.00 15.21
N THR A 237 14.57 -20.01 14.51
CA THR A 237 15.26 -21.28 14.26
C THR A 237 15.44 -21.59 12.77
N ASP A 238 14.71 -20.90 11.89
CA ASP A 238 14.78 -21.13 10.46
C ASP A 238 15.42 -19.95 9.69
N SER A 239 16.68 -20.13 9.27
CA SER A 239 17.40 -19.21 8.40
C SER A 239 16.86 -19.19 6.96
N GLU A 240 15.95 -20.09 6.60
CA GLU A 240 15.31 -20.20 5.28
C GLU A 240 14.01 -19.37 5.20
N CYS A 241 13.51 -18.84 6.32
CA CYS A 241 12.39 -17.89 6.35
C CYS A 241 12.82 -16.47 6.01
N ASN A 242 13.39 -16.34 4.81
CA ASN A 242 13.15 -15.27 3.87
C ASN A 242 13.24 -13.84 4.40
N THR A 243 14.34 -13.53 5.07
CA THR A 243 14.75 -12.14 5.26
C THR A 243 14.98 -11.46 3.90
N LEU A 244 14.42 -10.28 3.68
CA LEU A 244 14.97 -9.37 2.66
C LEU A 244 16.35 -8.97 3.15
N ASP A 245 17.39 -9.69 2.72
CA ASP A 245 18.79 -9.45 3.10
C ASP A 245 18.98 -9.17 4.61
N SER A 246 18.56 -10.09 5.49
CA SER A 246 18.60 -9.94 6.96
C SER A 246 17.82 -8.75 7.58
N THR A 247 17.03 -8.00 6.81
CA THR A 247 16.53 -6.68 7.24
C THR A 247 15.08 -6.61 7.73
N ILE A 248 14.15 -7.36 7.12
CA ILE A 248 12.76 -7.49 7.57
C ILE A 248 12.28 -8.93 7.42
N TYR A 249 11.48 -9.39 8.39
CA TYR A 249 10.91 -10.74 8.45
C TYR A 249 9.40 -10.70 8.16
N GLN A 250 8.82 -11.85 7.75
CA GLN A 250 7.40 -11.97 7.43
C GLN A 250 6.47 -11.57 8.58
N ASN A 251 6.92 -11.73 9.82
CA ASN A 251 6.18 -11.37 11.03
C ASN A 251 6.76 -10.15 11.76
N THR A 252 7.60 -9.35 11.09
CA THR A 252 8.06 -8.09 11.67
C THR A 252 6.88 -7.13 11.73
N ASN A 253 6.38 -6.87 12.93
CA ASN A 253 5.32 -5.91 13.16
C ASN A 253 5.72 -4.54 12.65
N LEU A 254 4.90 -4.00 11.75
CA LEU A 254 4.93 -2.58 11.49
C LEU A 254 4.53 -1.82 12.76
N ASN A 255 5.35 -0.86 13.18
CA ASN A 255 5.09 0.00 14.33
C ASN A 255 4.91 1.46 13.89
N ALA A 256 3.91 1.70 13.03
CA ALA A 256 3.59 3.02 12.50
C ALA A 256 2.07 3.22 12.31
N VAL A 257 1.68 4.47 12.06
CA VAL A 257 0.37 4.80 11.52
C VAL A 257 0.45 4.90 10.01
N VAL A 258 -0.50 4.29 9.30
CA VAL A 258 -0.51 4.19 7.83
C VAL A 258 -1.81 4.74 7.26
N ASP A 259 -1.70 5.43 6.11
CA ASP A 259 -2.78 6.06 5.37
C ASP A 259 -2.43 6.08 3.85
N GLU A 260 -3.41 6.30 2.97
CA GLU A 260 -3.25 6.49 1.51
C GLU A 260 -2.38 5.45 0.79
N LEU A 261 -2.67 4.16 0.95
CA LEU A 261 -1.94 3.11 0.25
C LEU A 261 -2.39 2.99 -1.20
N ARG A 262 -1.46 3.04 -2.14
CA ARG A 262 -1.77 2.87 -3.57
C ARG A 262 -0.74 2.01 -4.27
N LEU A 263 -1.24 1.17 -5.17
CA LEU A 263 -0.43 0.35 -6.06
C LEU A 263 -0.79 0.68 -7.49
N TRP A 264 0.19 1.14 -8.25
CA TRP A 264 0.08 1.41 -9.67
C TRP A 264 0.84 0.35 -10.47
N THR A 265 0.32 -0.05 -11.63
CA THR A 265 0.97 -0.94 -12.62
C THR A 265 1.73 -0.14 -13.70
N THR A 266 2.23 1.02 -13.32
CA THR A 266 3.08 1.90 -14.13
C THR A 266 4.12 2.58 -13.24
N ALA A 267 5.23 3.02 -13.83
CA ALA A 267 6.21 3.84 -13.15
C ALA A 267 5.71 5.28 -13.07
N ARG A 268 5.30 5.70 -11.86
CA ARG A 268 4.87 7.08 -11.62
C ARG A 268 6.10 7.98 -11.61
N THR A 269 6.02 9.09 -12.33
CA THR A 269 7.11 10.08 -12.35
C THR A 269 7.20 10.86 -11.04
N ALA A 270 8.37 11.44 -10.73
CA ALA A 270 8.55 12.34 -9.60
C ALA A 270 7.49 13.46 -9.55
N ALA A 271 7.15 14.05 -10.70
CA ALA A 271 6.15 15.09 -10.81
C ALA A 271 4.75 14.58 -10.42
N GLN A 272 4.37 13.40 -10.92
CA GLN A 272 3.09 12.77 -10.59
C GLN A 272 2.99 12.41 -9.10
N ILE A 273 4.05 11.84 -8.53
CA ILE A 273 4.11 11.49 -7.10
C ILE A 273 4.01 12.76 -6.25
N SER A 274 4.83 13.77 -6.55
CA SER A 274 4.84 15.05 -5.83
C SER A 274 3.50 15.78 -5.91
N GLU A 275 2.82 15.72 -7.06
CA GLU A 275 1.50 16.32 -7.25
C GLU A 275 0.42 15.63 -6.40
N CYS A 276 0.49 14.30 -6.21
CA CYS A 276 -0.60 13.50 -5.63
C CYS A 276 -0.39 13.01 -4.20
N LYS A 277 0.81 13.16 -3.62
CA LYS A 277 1.15 12.62 -2.29
C LYS A 277 0.29 13.15 -1.15
N ASP A 278 -0.04 14.45 -1.17
CA ASP A 278 -0.72 15.13 -0.05
C ASP A 278 -2.24 15.24 -0.29
N LYS A 279 -2.83 14.39 -1.13
CA LYS A 279 -4.27 14.48 -1.44
C LYS A 279 -4.86 13.13 -1.77
N GLU A 280 -6.13 12.95 -1.44
CA GLU A 280 -6.89 11.79 -1.92
C GLU A 280 -7.03 11.85 -3.45
N LEU A 281 -6.97 10.69 -4.12
CA LEU A 281 -7.20 10.64 -5.56
C LEU A 281 -8.68 10.97 -5.88
N GLY A 282 -8.88 11.90 -6.81
CA GLY A 282 -10.17 12.42 -7.22
C GLY A 282 -10.85 11.59 -8.30
N ILE A 283 -12.08 11.95 -8.67
CA ILE A 283 -12.82 11.35 -9.79
C ILE A 283 -12.65 12.13 -11.11
N SER A 284 -12.00 13.27 -11.05
CA SER A 284 -11.61 14.07 -12.20
C SER A 284 -10.32 13.48 -12.79
N GLY A 285 -10.26 13.37 -14.12
CA GLY A 285 -9.10 12.86 -14.84
C GLY A 285 -7.81 13.67 -14.58
N GLY A 286 -6.66 13.13 -14.98
CA GLY A 286 -5.34 13.73 -14.73
C GLY A 286 -4.44 12.83 -13.89
N ASN A 287 -3.36 13.39 -13.33
CA ASN A 287 -2.35 12.61 -12.62
C ASN A 287 -2.84 12.01 -11.30
N CYS A 288 -3.89 12.57 -10.69
CA CYS A 288 -4.39 12.13 -9.38
C CYS A 288 -5.81 11.58 -9.48
N TYR A 289 -6.06 10.80 -10.53
CA TYR A 289 -7.35 10.23 -10.87
C TYR A 289 -7.49 8.80 -10.33
N ARG A 290 -8.55 8.54 -9.56
CA ARG A 290 -8.79 7.22 -8.95
C ARG A 290 -9.35 6.18 -9.92
N GLY A 291 -9.84 6.59 -11.08
CA GLY A 291 -10.35 5.68 -12.12
C GLY A 291 -9.32 5.39 -13.22
N ASP A 292 -8.04 5.67 -12.96
CA ASP A 292 -6.96 5.33 -13.87
C ASP A 292 -6.84 3.81 -13.97
N SER A 293 -6.76 3.27 -15.19
CA SER A 293 -6.66 1.82 -15.42
C SER A 293 -5.34 1.24 -14.91
N ASN A 294 -4.33 2.07 -14.68
CA ASN A 294 -3.06 1.65 -14.09
C ASN A 294 -3.07 1.74 -12.56
N LEU A 295 -4.12 2.28 -11.93
CA LEU A 295 -4.27 2.20 -10.48
C LEU A 295 -4.88 0.84 -10.14
N ALA A 296 -4.07 -0.08 -9.65
CA ALA A 296 -4.51 -1.43 -9.33
C ALA A 296 -5.25 -1.51 -8.00
N VAL A 297 -4.72 -0.84 -6.96
CA VAL A 297 -5.28 -0.86 -5.60
C VAL A 297 -5.18 0.53 -4.99
N TYR A 298 -6.23 0.97 -4.29
CA TYR A 298 -6.19 2.19 -3.50
C TYR A 298 -6.96 2.05 -2.19
N TYR A 299 -6.25 1.95 -1.07
CA TYR A 299 -6.85 2.03 0.26
C TYR A 299 -6.65 3.42 0.83
N ARG A 300 -7.76 4.12 1.03
CA ARG A 300 -7.74 5.43 1.70
C ARG A 300 -7.48 5.30 3.19
N LEU A 301 -7.81 4.15 3.78
CA LEU A 301 -7.73 3.93 5.22
C LEU A 301 -8.38 5.11 5.93
N ASN A 302 -9.69 5.26 5.71
CA ASN A 302 -10.49 6.31 6.33
C ASN A 302 -11.90 5.85 6.70
N GLU A 303 -12.12 4.53 6.77
CA GLU A 303 -13.40 3.89 7.10
C GLU A 303 -13.77 4.07 8.58
N GLY A 304 -12.77 4.08 9.44
CA GLY A 304 -12.89 4.56 10.81
C GLY A 304 -13.58 3.67 11.83
N THR A 305 -14.11 2.52 11.40
CA THR A 305 -14.64 1.46 12.26
C THR A 305 -14.54 0.12 11.54
N ALA A 306 -14.64 -0.97 12.31
CA ALA A 306 -14.60 -2.35 11.84
C ALA A 306 -13.24 -2.76 11.26
N ASN A 307 -13.22 -3.97 10.71
CA ASN A 307 -12.02 -4.63 10.22
C ASN A 307 -11.91 -4.62 8.69
N LEU A 308 -12.64 -3.75 7.99
CA LEU A 308 -12.68 -3.74 6.52
C LEU A 308 -12.05 -2.47 5.96
N THR A 309 -11.38 -2.61 4.82
CA THR A 309 -10.90 -1.49 3.99
C THR A 309 -11.44 -1.62 2.57
N THR A 310 -11.86 -0.49 2.00
CA THR A 310 -12.42 -0.44 0.66
C THR A 310 -11.32 -0.14 -0.35
N ASP A 311 -11.29 -0.91 -1.44
CA ASP A 311 -10.48 -0.56 -2.61
C ASP A 311 -11.18 0.53 -3.45
N PHE A 312 -10.67 1.76 -3.35
CA PHE A 312 -11.17 2.93 -4.05
C PHE A 312 -10.70 3.05 -5.51
N SER A 313 -9.88 2.11 -6.00
CA SER A 313 -9.57 1.99 -7.43
C SER A 313 -10.77 1.45 -8.23
N GLY A 314 -11.66 0.70 -7.56
CA GLY A 314 -12.81 0.04 -8.17
C GLY A 314 -12.51 -1.33 -8.78
N ASN A 315 -11.30 -1.87 -8.57
CA ASN A 315 -10.88 -3.16 -9.12
C ASN A 315 -11.26 -4.37 -8.24
N GLY A 316 -11.85 -4.14 -7.07
CA GLY A 316 -12.43 -5.19 -6.24
C GLY A 316 -11.47 -5.80 -5.23
N PHE A 317 -10.32 -5.19 -4.97
CA PHE A 317 -9.35 -5.65 -3.98
C PHE A 317 -9.71 -5.22 -2.56
N GLY A 318 -10.98 -5.30 -2.15
CA GLY A 318 -11.38 -5.00 -0.77
C GLY A 318 -10.57 -5.82 0.24
N GLY A 319 -10.21 -5.22 1.37
CA GLY A 319 -9.33 -5.82 2.36
C GLY A 319 -9.97 -6.02 3.72
N THR A 320 -9.36 -6.93 4.50
CA THR A 320 -9.75 -7.23 5.88
C THR A 320 -8.52 -7.18 6.80
N PHE A 321 -8.69 -6.66 8.01
CA PHE A 321 -7.68 -6.58 9.06
C PHE A 321 -7.80 -7.73 10.07
N TYR A 322 -6.63 -8.21 10.49
CA TYR A 322 -6.45 -9.34 11.38
C TYR A 322 -5.36 -9.09 12.40
N TYR A 323 -5.41 -9.83 13.50
CA TYR A 323 -4.28 -9.98 14.41
C TYR A 323 -4.07 -11.45 14.79
N THR A 324 -2.85 -11.84 15.15
CA THR A 324 -2.57 -13.14 15.77
C THR A 324 -2.39 -12.99 17.28
N ASP A 325 -2.99 -13.88 18.05
CA ASP A 325 -2.73 -13.96 19.49
C ASP A 325 -1.44 -14.73 19.81
N SER A 326 -1.09 -14.81 21.09
CA SER A 326 0.11 -15.50 21.57
C SER A 326 0.09 -17.02 21.37
N ALA A 327 -1.05 -17.60 20.98
CA ALA A 327 -1.17 -19.00 20.60
C ALA A 327 -1.07 -19.18 19.07
N GLY A 328 -0.85 -18.11 18.31
CA GLY A 328 -0.80 -18.11 16.85
C GLY A 328 -2.16 -18.18 16.18
N ALA A 329 -3.27 -18.00 16.92
CA ALA A 329 -4.59 -17.99 16.31
C ALA A 329 -4.90 -16.63 15.68
N GLU A 330 -5.41 -16.64 14.44
CA GLU A 330 -5.84 -15.43 13.72
C GLU A 330 -7.24 -15.01 14.17
N HIS A 331 -7.39 -13.72 14.44
CA HIS A 331 -8.64 -13.07 14.83
C HIS A 331 -8.89 -11.84 13.97
N SER A 332 -10.16 -11.46 13.83
CA SER A 332 -10.53 -10.19 13.22
C SER A 332 -10.03 -9.03 14.09
N TRP A 333 -9.30 -8.11 13.48
CA TRP A 333 -8.88 -6.88 14.14
C TRP A 333 -9.85 -5.77 13.74
N ASP A 334 -10.70 -5.32 14.66
CA ASP A 334 -11.38 -4.02 14.53
C ASP A 334 -10.26 -2.98 14.49
N ALA A 335 -9.86 -2.62 13.26
CA ALA A 335 -8.60 -1.99 12.99
C ALA A 335 -8.50 -0.78 13.90
N SER A 336 -7.37 -0.60 14.58
CA SER A 336 -7.22 0.43 15.61
C SER A 336 -7.15 1.81 14.95
N TRP A 337 -8.29 2.26 14.44
CA TRP A 337 -8.49 3.48 13.70
C TRP A 337 -8.10 4.62 14.63
N VAL A 338 -7.19 5.48 14.17
CA VAL A 338 -6.86 6.68 14.94
C VAL A 338 -8.15 7.48 15.05
N ALA A 339 -8.59 7.72 16.29
CA ALA A 339 -9.87 8.37 16.54
C ALA A 339 -9.87 9.72 15.82
N GLY A 340 -10.87 9.91 14.96
CA GLY A 340 -11.10 11.25 14.45
C GLY A 340 -11.32 12.18 15.61
N ASN A 341 -10.60 13.30 15.62
CA ASN A 341 -10.93 14.41 16.49
C ASN A 341 -12.43 14.59 16.40
N GLY A 342 -13.15 14.31 17.49
CA GLY A 342 -14.60 14.28 17.49
C GLY A 342 -15.13 15.64 17.05
N VAL A 343 -15.38 15.80 15.75
CA VAL A 343 -16.24 16.85 15.25
C VAL A 343 -17.65 16.27 15.40
N THR A 344 -18.16 16.31 16.62
CA THR A 344 -19.60 16.40 16.83
C THR A 344 -20.04 17.77 16.29
N GLY A 345 -20.14 17.90 14.98
CA GLY A 345 -20.45 19.15 14.32
C GLY A 345 -20.75 18.88 12.86
N ALA A 346 -22.02 19.02 12.50
CA ALA A 346 -22.47 19.03 11.13
C ALA A 346 -21.70 20.07 10.32
N ASP A 347 -21.22 19.65 9.16
CA ASP A 347 -21.12 20.48 7.96
C ASP A 347 -22.02 19.85 6.88
#